data_AF-A0A9R1W2B3-F1
#
_entry.id   AF-A0A9R1W2B3-F1
#
_cell.length_a   1.000
_cell.length_b   1.000
_cell.length_c   1.000
_cell.angle_alpha   90.00
_cell.angle_beta   90.00
_cell.angle_gamma   90.00
#
_symmetry.space_group_name_H-M   'P 1'
#
loop_
_entity.id
_entity.type
_entity.pdbx_description
1 polymer ?
#
loop_
_entity_poly.entity_id
_entity_poly.type
_entity_poly.pdbx_seq_one_letter_code
_entity_poly.pdbx_strand_id
1 'polypeptide(L)'
;MLGCHCQMLFNNMCEIFNGKMIDGRDKPIISALEYIREYLIRRMCSLQKAIDKKKAQQMRVVFASNEKYQVKGVWNDQYVVNMNERYCTCRKWELTGIPYKHVAVIWDMI
;
A
#
# COMPACT_ATOMS: atom_id res chain seq x y z
N MET A 1 -29.84 20.50 -11.95
CA MET A 1 -29.64 19.41 -10.97
C MET A 1 -28.23 18.78 -11.04
N LEU A 2 -27.17 19.52 -11.46
CA LEU A 2 -25.78 19.02 -11.40
C LEU A 2 -24.95 19.61 -10.24
N GLY A 3 -25.40 20.72 -9.64
CA GLY A 3 -24.65 21.41 -8.57
C GLY A 3 -24.65 20.70 -7.22
N CYS A 4 -25.76 20.06 -6.82
CA CYS A 4 -25.88 19.44 -5.49
C CYS A 4 -24.97 18.21 -5.33
N HIS A 5 -24.77 17.42 -6.41
CA HIS A 5 -23.93 16.23 -6.36
C HIS A 5 -22.46 16.58 -6.15
N CYS A 6 -21.96 17.61 -6.84
CA CYS A 6 -20.59 18.11 -6.65
C CYS A 6 -20.37 18.67 -5.24
N GLN A 7 -21.35 19.41 -4.71
CA GLN A 7 -21.29 19.98 -3.36
C GLN A 7 -21.27 18.90 -2.29
N MET A 8 -22.09 17.84 -2.41
CA MET A 8 -22.08 16.71 -1.48
C MET A 8 -20.74 15.97 -1.48
N LEU A 9 -20.14 15.75 -2.66
CA LEU A 9 -18.83 15.10 -2.78
C LEU A 9 -17.73 15.94 -2.13
N PHE A 10 -17.69 17.24 -2.41
CA PHE A 10 -16.70 18.14 -1.80
C PHE A 10 -16.85 18.22 -0.29
N ASN A 11 -18.09 18.35 0.19
CA ASN A 11 -18.38 18.42 1.62
C ASN A 11 -17.90 17.15 2.34
N ASN A 12 -18.18 15.97 1.77
CA ASN A 12 -17.72 14.70 2.34
C ASN A 12 -16.17 14.61 2.41
N MET A 13 -15.48 15.02 1.33
CA MET A 13 -14.02 15.07 1.35
C MET A 13 -13.47 16.01 2.43
N CYS A 14 -14.08 17.18 2.60
CA CYS A 14 -13.72 18.13 3.65
C CYS A 14 -13.98 17.57 5.05
N GLU A 15 -15.12 16.95 5.29
CA GLU A 15 -15.45 16.33 6.58
C GLU A 15 -14.45 15.24 6.96
N ILE A 16 -14.12 14.34 6.02
CA ILE A 16 -13.12 13.30 6.26
C ILE A 16 -11.76 13.92 6.56
N PHE A 17 -11.30 14.87 5.75
CA PHE A 17 -10.00 15.50 5.94
C PHE A 17 -9.93 16.23 7.29
N ASN A 18 -10.92 17.06 7.59
CA ASN A 18 -10.99 17.82 8.82
C ASN A 18 -11.05 16.90 10.04
N GLY A 19 -11.79 15.79 9.96
CA GLY A 19 -11.85 14.77 11.02
C GLY A 19 -10.50 14.07 11.28
N LYS A 20 -9.59 14.04 10.30
CA LYS A 20 -8.23 13.50 10.46
C LYS A 20 -7.22 14.52 10.95
N MET A 21 -7.60 15.80 10.98
CA MET A 21 -6.72 16.91 11.37
C MET A 21 -6.95 17.41 12.79
N ILE A 22 -7.96 16.87 13.50
CA ILE A 22 -8.37 17.33 14.84
C ILE A 22 -7.18 17.39 15.81
N ASP A 23 -6.36 16.34 15.87
CA ASP A 23 -5.25 16.27 16.84
C ASP A 23 -4.00 17.06 16.41
N GLY A 24 -3.99 17.61 15.20
CA GLY A 24 -2.84 18.28 14.59
C GLY A 24 -3.02 19.77 14.37
N ARG A 25 -4.25 20.22 14.13
CA ARG A 25 -4.55 21.58 13.62
C ARG A 25 -4.32 22.71 14.63
N ASP A 26 -4.44 22.42 15.92
CA ASP A 26 -4.32 23.42 16.99
C ASP A 26 -2.88 23.49 17.57
N LYS A 27 -1.94 22.77 16.95
CA LYS A 27 -0.52 22.76 17.33
C LYS A 27 0.26 23.87 16.61
N PRO A 28 1.43 24.28 17.12
CA PRO A 28 2.34 25.15 16.39
C PRO A 28 2.63 24.61 14.99
N ILE A 29 2.88 25.50 14.03
CA ILE A 29 2.97 25.16 12.60
C ILE A 29 3.92 23.99 12.30
N ILE A 30 5.07 23.92 12.99
CA ILE A 30 6.04 22.82 12.83
C ILE A 30 5.41 21.49 13.24
N SER A 31 4.85 21.42 14.44
CA SER A 31 4.20 20.22 14.97
C SER A 31 2.95 19.82 14.18
N ALA A 32 2.19 20.79 13.64
CA ALA A 32 1.05 20.53 12.78
C ALA A 32 1.49 19.90 11.44
N LEU A 33 2.58 20.40 10.83
CA LEU A 33 3.15 19.85 9.60
C LEU A 33 3.75 18.44 9.82
N GLU A 34 4.40 18.21 10.95
CA GLU A 34 4.89 16.88 11.32
C GLU A 34 3.74 15.88 11.47
N TYR A 35 2.64 16.28 12.12
CA TYR A 35 1.43 15.48 12.23
C TYR A 35 0.87 15.12 10.84
N ILE A 36 0.74 16.10 9.93
CA ILE A 36 0.27 15.86 8.56
C ILE A 36 1.20 14.88 7.84
N ARG A 37 2.51 15.09 7.91
CA ARG A 37 3.51 14.23 7.27
C ARG A 37 3.39 12.79 7.75
N GLU A 38 3.33 12.58 9.07
CA GLU A 38 3.19 11.26 9.65
C GLU A 38 1.87 10.58 9.26
N TYR A 39 0.77 11.33 9.33
CA TYR A 39 -0.54 10.86 8.93
C TYR A 39 -0.54 10.40 7.47
N LEU A 40 -0.03 11.23 6.56
CA LEU A 40 0.02 10.93 5.12
C LEU A 40 0.89 9.71 4.83
N ILE A 41 2.08 9.61 5.42
CA ILE A 41 2.98 8.46 5.22
C ILE A 41 2.30 7.17 5.69
N ARG A 42 1.70 7.17 6.90
CA ARG A 42 0.98 6.00 7.45
C ARG A 42 -0.20 5.62 6.57
N ARG A 43 -0.98 6.61 6.12
CA ARG A 43 -2.14 6.39 5.25
C ARG A 43 -1.72 5.82 3.91
N MET A 44 -0.71 6.38 3.26
CA MET A 44 -0.19 5.91 1.98
C MET A 44 0.34 4.48 2.08
N CYS A 45 1.15 4.17 3.09
CA CYS A 45 1.64 2.82 3.32
C CYS A 45 0.49 1.81 3.52
N SER A 46 -0.52 2.17 4.31
CA SER A 46 -1.68 1.30 4.56
C SER A 46 -2.50 1.06 3.30
N LEU A 47 -2.73 2.12 2.50
CA LEU A 47 -3.43 2.01 1.21
C LEU A 47 -2.63 1.16 0.23
N GLN A 48 -1.31 1.36 0.15
CA GLN A 48 -0.45 0.60 -0.74
C GLN A 48 -0.49 -0.90 -0.40
N LYS A 49 -0.42 -1.28 0.88
CA LYS A 49 -0.59 -2.66 1.33
C LYS A 49 -1.94 -3.26 0.89
N ALA A 50 -3.03 -2.51 1.06
CA ALA A 50 -4.36 -2.98 0.67
C ALA A 50 -4.50 -3.17 -0.86
N ILE A 51 -3.93 -2.25 -1.65
CA ILE A 51 -3.88 -2.36 -3.12
C ILE A 51 -3.04 -3.55 -3.54
N ASP A 52 -1.86 -3.72 -2.94
CA ASP A 52 -0.95 -4.81 -3.26
C ASP A 52 -1.54 -6.16 -2.90
N LYS A 53 -2.29 -6.26 -1.79
CA LYS A 53 -3.05 -7.47 -1.44
C LYS A 53 -4.14 -7.79 -2.47
N LYS A 54 -4.89 -6.79 -2.95
CA LYS A 54 -5.87 -7.00 -4.03
C LYS A 54 -5.22 -7.44 -5.35
N LYS A 55 -4.04 -6.90 -5.67
CA LYS A 55 -3.28 -7.27 -6.88
C LYS A 55 -2.68 -8.67 -6.76
N ALA A 56 -2.21 -9.03 -5.56
CA ALA A 56 -1.65 -10.33 -5.24
C ALA A 56 -2.63 -11.48 -5.55
N GLN A 57 -3.93 -11.30 -5.26
CA GLN A 57 -4.98 -12.29 -5.55
C GLN A 57 -5.10 -12.69 -7.02
N GLN A 58 -4.57 -11.89 -7.95
CA GLN A 58 -4.64 -12.14 -9.39
C GLN A 58 -3.35 -12.77 -9.93
N MET A 59 -2.39 -13.11 -9.05
CA MET A 59 -1.09 -13.65 -9.42
C MET A 59 -1.04 -15.15 -9.19
N ARG A 60 -0.24 -15.85 -10.00
CA ARG A 60 0.01 -17.28 -9.83
C ARG A 60 1.39 -17.49 -9.22
N VAL A 61 1.47 -18.31 -8.17
CA VAL A 61 2.73 -18.67 -7.53
C VAL A 61 3.07 -20.12 -7.86
N VAL A 62 4.33 -20.38 -8.15
CA VAL A 62 4.91 -21.71 -8.29
C VAL A 62 6.07 -21.81 -7.30
N PHE A 63 5.98 -22.78 -6.39
CA PHE A 63 7.08 -23.08 -5.48
C PHE A 63 8.23 -23.73 -6.26
N ALA A 64 9.45 -23.24 -6.03
CA ALA A 64 10.68 -23.86 -6.49
C ALA A 64 11.35 -24.59 -5.30
N SER A 65 12.68 -24.55 -5.17
CA SER A 65 13.39 -25.08 -4.01
C SER A 65 13.89 -23.96 -3.09
N ASN A 66 14.23 -24.28 -1.84
CA ASN A 66 14.90 -23.37 -0.89
C ASN A 66 14.15 -22.05 -0.63
N GLU A 67 12.83 -22.10 -0.40
CA GLU A 67 11.96 -20.93 -0.22
C GLU A 67 12.01 -19.90 -1.36
N LYS A 68 12.36 -20.35 -2.56
CA LYS A 68 12.23 -19.58 -3.78
C LYS A 68 10.90 -19.85 -4.44
N TYR A 69 10.28 -18.80 -4.92
CA TYR A 69 8.98 -18.82 -5.57
C TYR A 69 9.06 -18.06 -6.88
N GLN A 70 8.47 -18.63 -7.92
CA GLN A 70 8.22 -17.93 -9.17
C GLN A 70 6.80 -17.38 -9.15
N VAL A 71 6.67 -16.07 -9.27
CA VAL A 71 5.39 -15.35 -9.28
C VAL A 71 5.12 -14.86 -10.70
N LYS A 72 4.00 -15.28 -11.28
CA LYS A 72 3.52 -14.79 -12.57
C LYS A 72 2.41 -13.77 -12.35
N GLY A 73 2.61 -12.57 -12.87
CA GLY A 73 1.61 -11.51 -12.89
C GLY A 73 0.56 -11.73 -13.99
N VAL A 74 -0.43 -10.83 -14.01
CA VAL A 74 -1.57 -10.87 -14.94
C VAL A 74 -1.13 -10.75 -16.40
N TRP A 75 -0.02 -10.05 -16.65
CA TRP A 75 0.53 -9.83 -17.99
C TRP A 75 1.60 -10.85 -18.36
N ASN A 76 1.62 -12.00 -17.68
CA ASN A 76 2.62 -13.05 -17.81
C ASN A 76 4.06 -12.59 -17.49
N ASP A 77 4.20 -11.43 -16.83
CA ASP A 77 5.44 -10.97 -16.22
C ASP A 77 5.84 -11.90 -15.09
N GLN A 78 7.14 -12.19 -14.98
CA GLN A 78 7.65 -13.20 -14.05
C GLN A 78 8.65 -12.60 -13.09
N TYR A 79 8.52 -12.96 -11.83
CA TYR A 79 9.41 -12.53 -10.77
C TYR A 79 9.83 -13.72 -9.94
N VAL A 80 11.10 -13.71 -9.54
CA VAL A 80 11.60 -14.61 -8.49
C VAL A 80 11.53 -13.88 -7.16
N VAL A 81 10.98 -14.55 -6.15
CA VAL A 81 10.96 -14.13 -4.76
C VAL A 81 11.70 -15.17 -3.94
N ASN A 82 12.58 -14.73 -3.05
CA ASN A 82 13.25 -15.57 -2.06
C ASN A 82 12.83 -15.07 -0.66
N MET A 83 12.09 -15.90 0.07
CA MET A 83 11.54 -15.50 1.38
C MET A 83 12.61 -15.43 2.47
N ASN A 84 13.62 -16.31 2.41
CA ASN A 84 14.76 -16.33 3.34
C ASN A 84 15.61 -15.06 3.23
N GLU A 85 15.96 -14.67 2.00
CA GLU A 85 16.83 -13.52 1.73
C GLU A 85 16.09 -12.18 1.73
N ARG A 86 14.77 -12.19 1.92
CA ARG A 86 13.89 -11.03 1.73
C ARG A 86 14.06 -10.34 0.38
N TYR A 87 14.23 -11.15 -0.65
CA TYR A 87 14.60 -10.70 -1.99
C TYR A 87 13.44 -10.86 -2.97
N CYS A 88 13.29 -9.88 -3.86
CA CYS A 88 12.43 -10.03 -5.03
C CYS A 88 13.11 -9.37 -6.22
N THR A 89 13.08 -10.00 -7.39
CA THR A 89 13.59 -9.43 -8.65
C THR A 89 13.07 -8.03 -8.98
N CYS A 90 11.89 -7.63 -8.48
CA CYS A 90 11.37 -6.26 -8.63
C CYS A 90 11.99 -5.22 -7.68
N ARG A 91 12.83 -5.64 -6.72
CA ARG A 91 13.53 -4.88 -5.67
C ARG A 91 12.69 -4.07 -4.70
N LYS A 92 11.37 -3.98 -4.89
CA LYS A 92 10.49 -3.15 -4.05
C LYS A 92 10.46 -3.60 -2.59
N TRP A 93 10.56 -4.91 -2.35
CA TRP A 93 10.60 -5.42 -0.97
C TRP A 93 11.90 -5.03 -0.26
N GLU A 94 13.04 -5.17 -0.93
CA GLU A 94 14.35 -4.77 -0.40
C GLU A 94 14.43 -3.26 -0.14
N LEU A 95 13.92 -2.45 -1.07
CA LEU A 95 13.97 -0.99 -0.97
C LEU A 95 13.07 -0.43 0.15
N THR A 96 11.91 -1.04 0.37
CA THR A 96 10.90 -0.50 1.29
C THR A 96 10.85 -1.24 2.63
N GLY A 97 11.43 -2.43 2.72
CA GLY A 97 11.26 -3.35 3.85
C GLY A 97 9.83 -3.87 4.01
N ILE A 98 8.91 -3.50 3.12
CA ILE A 98 7.49 -3.82 3.20
C ILE A 98 7.16 -4.87 2.12
N PRO A 99 6.40 -5.93 2.45
CA PRO A 99 5.99 -6.91 1.46
C PRO A 99 5.22 -6.26 0.31
N TYR A 100 5.75 -6.38 -0.91
CA TYR A 100 5.09 -5.91 -2.13
C TYR A 100 4.16 -6.98 -2.69
N LYS A 101 3.29 -6.67 -3.67
CA LYS A 101 2.29 -7.60 -4.23
C LYS A 101 2.84 -9.01 -4.59
N HIS A 102 4.08 -9.12 -5.07
CA HIS A 102 4.71 -10.42 -5.39
C HIS A 102 5.05 -11.26 -4.15
N VAL A 103 5.33 -10.60 -3.03
CA VAL A 103 5.65 -11.25 -1.76
C VAL A 103 4.38 -11.47 -0.95
N ALA A 104 3.44 -10.51 -1.00
CA ALA A 104 2.13 -10.61 -0.36
C ALA A 104 1.35 -11.83 -0.84
N VAL A 105 1.41 -12.17 -2.13
CA VAL A 105 0.74 -13.38 -2.66
C VAL A 105 1.31 -14.67 -2.09
N ILE A 106 2.59 -14.71 -1.71
CA ILE A 106 3.22 -15.88 -1.07
C ILE A 106 2.86 -15.92 0.42
N TRP A 107 2.85 -14.77 1.09
CA TRP A 107 2.49 -14.69 2.51
C TRP A 107 1.06 -15.13 2.81
N ASP A 108 0.12 -14.89 1.89
CA ASP A 108 -1.26 -15.36 2.03
C ASP A 108 -1.40 -16.89 1.77
N MET A 109 -0.31 -17.61 1.41
CA MET A 109 -0.30 -19.07 1.17
C MET A 109 0.30 -19.90 2.31
N ILE A 110 1.01 -19.28 3.25
CA ILE A 110 1.65 -19.91 4.42
C ILE A 110 0.76 -19.70 5.64
#